data_AF-A0A1M6TQH2-F1
#
_entry.id   AF-A0A1M6TQH2-F1
#
_cell.length_a   1.000
_cell.length_b   1.000
_cell.length_c   1.000
_cell.angle_alpha   90.00
_cell.angle_beta   90.00
_cell.angle_gamma   90.00
#
_symmetry.space_group_name_H-M   'P 1'
#
loop_
_entity.id
_entity.type
_entity.pdbx_description
1 polymer ?
#
loop_
_entity_poly.entity_id
_entity_poly.type
_entity_poly.pdbx_seq_one_letter_code
_entity_poly.pdbx_strand_id
1 'polypeptide(L)'
;MNLLQKRILIIFSIALNIGFVVVALILVFQHSGSHHKATFEELAGIVHQLDLPEEQEQSALKCVKDFNVVIHQLHDELADARKNISLVLSADGPLAPEKLHAAIAAADKIQEEKSIKFEAHALELRSILGDEKGAEFFQLMHARLKKTRDKND
;
A
#
# COMPACT_ATOMS: atom_id res chain seq x y z
N MET A 1 -31.84 30.03 -14.52
CA MET A 1 -30.99 29.65 -13.37
C MET A 1 -30.23 30.87 -12.89
N ASN A 2 -30.52 31.36 -11.68
CA ASN A 2 -29.98 32.64 -11.19
C ASN A 2 -28.49 32.51 -10.81
N LEU A 3 -27.71 33.56 -11.06
CA LEU A 3 -26.26 33.67 -10.79
C LEU A 3 -25.89 33.30 -9.34
N LEU A 4 -26.80 33.52 -8.39
CA LEU A 4 -26.66 33.19 -6.97
C LEU A 4 -26.61 31.67 -6.72
N GLN A 5 -27.45 30.88 -7.40
CA GLN A 5 -27.46 29.41 -7.28
C GLN A 5 -26.20 28.78 -7.88
N LYS A 6 -25.69 29.34 -9.00
CA LYS A 6 -24.40 28.92 -9.58
C LYS A 6 -23.24 29.15 -8.61
N ARG A 7 -23.20 30.31 -7.92
CA ARG A 7 -22.13 30.60 -6.94
C ARG A 7 -22.19 29.67 -5.71
N ILE A 8 -23.38 29.38 -5.20
CA ILE A 8 -23.55 28.44 -4.08
C ILE A 8 -23.13 27.01 -4.48
N LEU A 9 -23.50 26.56 -5.67
CA LEU A 9 -23.09 25.24 -6.20
C LEU A 9 -21.57 25.12 -6.39
N ILE A 10 -20.90 26.20 -6.81
CA ILE A 10 -19.44 26.21 -6.93
C ILE A 10 -18.76 26.09 -5.56
N ILE A 11 -19.25 26.81 -4.55
CA ILE A 11 -18.72 26.72 -3.18
C ILE A 11 -18.95 25.31 -2.60
N PHE A 12 -20.13 24.73 -2.82
CA PHE A 12 -20.41 23.35 -2.41
C PHE A 12 -19.51 22.33 -3.11
N SER A 13 -19.27 22.48 -4.42
CA SER A 13 -18.38 21.60 -5.18
C SER A 13 -16.93 21.66 -4.68
N ILE A 14 -16.44 22.86 -4.34
CA ILE A 14 -15.10 23.04 -3.79
C ILE A 14 -15.02 22.46 -2.37
N ALA A 15 -16.00 22.72 -1.51
CA ALA A 15 -16.03 22.19 -0.15
C ALA A 15 -16.14 20.65 -0.11
N LEU A 16 -16.90 20.06 -1.04
CA LEU A 16 -17.06 18.60 -1.14
C LEU A 16 -15.78 17.92 -1.64
N ASN A 17 -15.09 18.53 -2.60
CA ASN A 17 -13.79 18.04 -3.07
C ASN A 17 -12.72 18.13 -1.98
N ILE A 18 -12.66 19.25 -1.24
CA ILE A 18 -11.72 19.38 -0.11
C ILE A 18 -12.06 18.38 1.00
N GLY A 19 -13.35 18.20 1.31
CA GLY A 19 -13.80 17.20 2.28
C GLY A 19 -13.41 15.76 1.89
N PHE A 20 -13.52 15.41 0.60
CA PHE A 20 -13.11 14.10 0.11
C PHE A 20 -11.60 13.87 0.22
N VAL A 21 -10.79 14.88 -0.10
CA VAL A 21 -9.33 14.82 0.01
C VAL A 21 -8.89 14.66 1.47
N VAL A 22 -9.52 15.37 2.41
CA VAL A 22 -9.23 15.26 3.85
C VAL A 22 -9.62 13.89 4.40
N VAL A 23 -10.78 13.35 4.03
CA VAL A 23 -11.22 12.01 4.45
C VAL A 23 -10.32 10.92 3.87
N ALA A 24 -9.89 11.04 2.61
CA ALA A 24 -8.96 10.11 1.99
C ALA A 24 -7.58 10.12 2.69
N LEU A 25 -7.09 11.30 3.09
CA LEU A 25 -5.85 11.42 3.86
C LEU A 25 -5.99 10.79 5.26
N ILE A 26 -7.10 11.04 5.96
CA ILE A 26 -7.34 10.46 7.30
C ILE A 26 -7.44 8.92 7.22
N LEU A 27 -8.13 8.38 6.22
CA LEU A 27 -8.26 6.93 6.03
C LEU A 27 -6.91 6.26 5.74
N VAL A 28 -6.05 6.91 4.95
CA VAL A 28 -4.69 6.44 4.66
C VAL A 28 -3.80 6.51 5.90
N PHE A 29 -3.94 7.54 6.75
CA PHE A 29 -3.13 7.68 7.97
C PHE A 29 -3.62 6.82 9.15
N GLN A 30 -4.90 6.48 9.25
CA GLN A 30 -5.44 5.72 10.39
C GLN A 30 -5.15 4.20 10.33
N HIS A 31 -4.72 3.65 9.20
CA HIS A 31 -4.59 2.19 9.04
C HIS A 31 -3.17 1.62 9.24
N SER A 32 -2.13 2.43 9.53
CA SER A 32 -0.75 1.91 9.54
C SER A 32 -0.41 0.96 10.71
N GLY A 33 -1.04 1.11 11.89
CA GLY A 33 -0.63 0.38 13.10
C GLY A 33 -1.21 -1.03 13.29
N SER A 34 -2.44 -1.29 12.84
CA SER A 34 -3.14 -2.59 13.08
C SER A 34 -2.88 -3.63 12.00
N HIS A 35 -2.40 -3.23 10.82
CA HIS A 35 -2.25 -4.12 9.67
C HIS A 35 -1.03 -5.04 9.77
N HIS A 36 0.02 -4.66 10.52
CA HIS A 36 1.29 -5.39 10.54
C HIS A 36 1.16 -6.85 11.00
N LYS A 37 0.39 -7.08 12.07
CA LYS A 37 0.12 -8.43 12.59
C LYS A 37 -0.85 -9.19 11.71
N ALA A 38 -1.92 -8.53 11.28
CA ALA A 38 -2.97 -9.14 10.46
C ALA A 38 -2.42 -9.63 9.11
N THR A 39 -1.58 -8.85 8.44
CA THR A 39 -1.01 -9.22 7.13
C THR A 39 -0.01 -10.37 7.25
N PHE A 40 0.84 -10.39 8.28
CA PHE A 40 1.72 -11.53 8.52
C PHE A 40 0.95 -12.81 8.89
N GLU A 41 -0.01 -12.72 9.81
CA GLU A 41 -0.83 -13.86 10.23
C GLU A 41 -1.63 -14.46 9.05
N GLU A 42 -2.12 -13.61 8.15
CA GLU A 42 -2.76 -14.06 6.91
C GLU A 42 -1.80 -14.84 6.02
N LEU A 43 -0.62 -14.30 5.72
CA LEU A 43 0.37 -14.94 4.84
C LEU A 43 0.93 -16.23 5.47
N ALA A 44 1.27 -16.19 6.76
CA ALA A 44 1.67 -17.38 7.51
C ALA A 44 0.57 -18.45 7.49
N GLY A 45 -0.70 -18.04 7.62
CA GLY A 45 -1.84 -18.93 7.48
C GLY A 45 -1.99 -19.57 6.09
N ILE A 46 -1.43 -18.99 5.02
CA ILE A 46 -1.34 -19.67 3.71
C ILE A 46 -0.21 -20.69 3.73
N VAL A 47 0.96 -20.32 4.26
CA VAL A 47 2.10 -21.24 4.34
C VAL A 47 1.73 -22.52 5.11
N HIS A 48 1.05 -22.38 6.25
CA HIS A 48 0.54 -23.52 7.03
C HIS A 48 -0.49 -24.38 6.27
N GLN A 49 -1.20 -23.83 5.28
CA GLN A 49 -2.18 -24.58 4.47
C GLN A 49 -1.54 -25.44 3.39
N LEU A 50 -0.27 -25.21 3.06
CA LEU A 50 0.41 -25.88 1.95
C LEU A 50 0.92 -27.29 2.30
N ASP A 51 0.82 -27.72 3.56
CA ASP A 51 1.28 -29.02 4.05
C ASP A 51 2.74 -29.30 3.64
N LEU A 52 3.62 -28.37 4.00
CA LEU A 52 5.04 -28.41 3.66
C LEU A 52 5.83 -29.24 4.68
N PRO A 53 6.97 -29.83 4.28
CA PRO A 53 7.98 -30.30 5.22
C PRO A 53 8.42 -29.20 6.18
N GLU A 54 8.65 -29.53 7.45
CA GLU A 54 8.93 -28.57 8.53
C GLU A 54 10.07 -27.59 8.20
N GLU A 55 11.17 -28.07 7.63
CA GLU A 55 12.31 -27.22 7.25
C GLU A 55 11.96 -26.20 6.13
N GLN A 56 11.16 -26.64 5.16
CA GLN A 56 10.70 -25.81 4.05
C GLN A 56 9.66 -24.79 4.53
N GLU A 57 8.76 -25.21 5.42
CA GLU A 57 7.77 -24.36 6.06
C GLU A 57 8.43 -23.25 6.88
N GLN A 58 9.41 -23.59 7.73
CA GLN A 58 10.15 -22.61 8.53
C GLN A 58 10.89 -21.59 7.64
N SER A 59 11.49 -22.05 6.54
CA SER A 59 12.16 -21.20 5.57
C SER A 59 11.19 -20.25 4.87
N ALA A 60 10.01 -20.75 4.48
CA ALA A 60 8.96 -19.93 3.86
C ALA A 60 8.37 -18.91 4.85
N LEU A 61 8.09 -19.30 6.09
CA LEU A 61 7.61 -18.40 7.14
C LEU A 61 8.61 -17.29 7.45
N LYS A 62 9.92 -17.62 7.48
CA LYS A 62 10.98 -16.62 7.64
C LYS A 62 10.99 -15.64 6.45
N CYS A 63 10.97 -16.13 5.23
CA CYS A 63 10.92 -15.29 4.02
C CYS A 63 9.70 -14.35 4.03
N VAL A 64 8.51 -14.85 4.39
CA VAL A 64 7.28 -14.06 4.54
C VAL A 64 7.42 -13.00 5.64
N LYS A 65 8.04 -13.34 6.78
CA LYS A 65 8.27 -12.41 7.88
C LYS A 65 9.20 -11.27 7.47
N ASP A 66 10.32 -11.61 6.84
CA ASP A 66 11.33 -10.64 6.40
C ASP A 66 10.74 -9.70 5.32
N PHE A 67 9.97 -10.27 4.38
CA PHE A 67 9.20 -9.51 3.39
C PHE A 67 8.26 -8.49 4.04
N ASN A 68 7.50 -8.92 5.06
CA ASN A 68 6.52 -8.07 5.74
C ASN A 68 7.20 -6.86 6.40
N VAL A 69 8.34 -7.07 7.06
CA VAL A 69 9.13 -5.98 7.66
C VAL A 69 9.57 -4.96 6.61
N VAL A 70 10.15 -5.43 5.50
CA VAL A 70 10.66 -4.56 4.43
C VAL A 70 9.54 -3.75 3.77
N ILE A 71 8.42 -4.40 3.42
CA ILE A 71 7.31 -3.71 2.75
C ILE A 71 6.63 -2.70 3.65
N HIS A 72 6.53 -2.99 4.95
CA HIS A 72 5.98 -2.02 5.89
C HIS A 72 6.86 -0.79 6.04
N GLN A 73 8.18 -0.98 6.17
CA GLN A 73 9.12 0.15 6.20
C GLN A 73 8.96 1.02 4.94
N LEU A 74 8.94 0.40 3.75
CA LEU A 74 8.76 1.14 2.49
C LEU A 74 7.37 1.80 2.38
N HIS A 75 6.35 1.24 3.04
CA HIS A 75 5.02 1.86 3.09
C HIS A 75 5.03 3.13 3.96
N ASP A 76 5.69 3.09 5.12
CA ASP A 76 5.85 4.24 5.99
C ASP A 76 6.69 5.33 5.32
N GLU A 77 7.81 4.96 4.68
CA GLU A 77 8.63 5.89 3.90
C GLU A 77 7.84 6.55 2.76
N LEU A 78 6.99 5.79 2.06
CA LEU A 78 6.12 6.33 1.02
C LEU A 78 5.06 7.28 1.58
N ALA A 79 4.50 6.97 2.75
CA ALA A 79 3.55 7.84 3.44
C ALA A 79 4.20 9.18 3.83
N ASP A 80 5.43 9.14 4.34
CA ASP A 80 6.22 10.34 4.63
C ASP A 80 6.59 11.12 3.37
N ALA A 81 6.98 10.46 2.28
CA ALA A 81 7.24 11.12 1.00
C ALA A 81 5.98 11.83 0.46
N ARG A 82 4.80 11.20 0.58
CA ARG A 82 3.51 11.81 0.21
C ARG A 82 3.15 12.98 1.11
N LYS A 83 3.45 12.89 2.40
CA LYS A 83 3.31 14.02 3.33
C LYS A 83 4.17 15.20 2.90
N ASN A 84 5.39 14.96 2.42
CA ASN A 84 6.25 16.02 1.88
C ASN A 84 5.66 16.69 0.64
N ILE A 85 5.02 15.95 -0.26
CA ILE A 85 4.25 16.53 -1.38
C ILE A 85 3.16 17.47 -0.85
N SER A 86 2.39 17.01 0.14
CA SER A 86 1.35 17.83 0.79
C SER A 86 1.92 19.09 1.42
N LEU A 87 3.09 19.00 2.09
CA LEU A 87 3.75 20.13 2.72
C LEU A 87 4.23 21.17 1.68
N VAL A 88 4.76 20.72 0.54
CA VAL A 88 5.15 21.62 -0.56
C VAL A 88 3.93 22.34 -1.14
N LEU A 89 2.81 21.63 -1.29
CA LEU A 89 1.56 22.21 -1.80
C LEU A 89 0.86 23.14 -0.81
N SER A 90 1.06 22.95 0.49
CA SER A 90 0.49 23.79 1.55
C SER A 90 1.37 24.97 1.95
N ALA A 91 2.55 25.14 1.34
CA ALA A 91 3.48 26.21 1.69
C ALA A 91 2.92 27.58 1.28
N ASP A 92 3.10 28.59 2.15
CA ASP A 92 2.71 29.96 1.86
C ASP A 92 3.55 30.55 0.72
N GLY A 93 2.87 31.20 -0.23
CA GLY A 93 3.50 31.86 -1.37
C GLY A 93 3.37 31.10 -2.69
N PRO A 94 4.04 31.57 -3.75
CA PRO A 94 3.99 30.92 -5.06
C PRO A 94 4.61 29.52 -5.01
N LEU A 95 3.89 28.54 -5.55
CA LEU A 95 4.35 27.16 -5.64
C LEU A 95 5.59 27.08 -6.53
N ALA A 96 6.68 26.56 -5.97
CA ALA A 96 7.94 26.30 -6.65
C ALA A 96 7.87 24.94 -7.39
N PRO A 97 7.76 24.91 -8.74
CA PRO A 97 7.55 23.66 -9.46
C PRO A 97 8.66 22.63 -9.25
N GLU A 98 9.91 23.08 -9.11
CA GLU A 98 11.07 22.22 -8.88
C GLU A 98 11.01 21.49 -7.53
N LYS A 99 10.48 22.14 -6.48
CA LYS A 99 10.30 21.50 -5.16
C LYS A 99 9.20 20.46 -5.20
N LEU A 100 8.12 20.73 -5.93
CA LEU A 100 7.04 19.77 -6.11
C LEU A 100 7.51 18.55 -6.91
N HIS A 101 8.22 18.78 -8.02
CA HIS A 101 8.79 17.70 -8.83
C HIS A 101 9.77 16.84 -8.02
N ALA A 102 10.63 17.45 -7.20
CA ALA A 102 11.55 16.71 -6.34
C ALA A 102 10.81 15.84 -5.31
N ALA A 103 9.75 16.36 -4.68
CA ALA A 103 8.95 15.60 -3.72
C ALA A 103 8.20 14.43 -4.39
N ILE A 104 7.65 14.64 -5.59
CA ILE A 104 7.01 13.59 -6.39
C ILE A 104 8.03 12.51 -6.78
N ALA A 105 9.19 12.91 -7.32
CA ALA A 105 10.24 11.99 -7.74
C ALA A 105 10.75 11.13 -6.57
N ALA A 106 10.84 11.68 -5.36
CA ALA A 106 11.19 10.92 -4.16
C ALA A 106 10.15 9.84 -3.83
N ALA A 107 8.85 10.17 -3.91
CA ALA A 107 7.78 9.19 -3.69
C ALA A 107 7.76 8.11 -4.78
N ASP A 108 7.97 8.48 -6.04
CA ASP A 108 8.03 7.54 -7.17
C ASP A 108 9.19 6.55 -7.02
N LYS A 109 10.36 7.02 -6.57
CA LYS A 109 11.51 6.15 -6.30
C LYS A 109 11.23 5.10 -5.24
N ILE A 110 10.55 5.48 -4.14
CA ILE A 110 10.16 4.52 -3.09
C ILE A 110 9.13 3.51 -3.62
N GLN A 111 8.21 3.96 -4.48
CA GLN A 111 7.23 3.09 -5.13
C GLN A 111 7.88 2.08 -6.09
N GLU A 112 8.92 2.50 -6.82
CA GLU A 112 9.74 1.62 -7.66
C GLU A 112 10.49 0.60 -6.79
N GLU A 113 11.15 1.05 -5.72
CA GLU A 113 11.87 0.17 -4.80
C GLU A 113 10.94 -0.87 -4.16
N LYS A 114 9.72 -0.48 -3.79
CA LYS A 114 8.69 -1.40 -3.29
C LYS A 114 8.36 -2.50 -4.30
N SER A 115 8.23 -2.16 -5.58
CA SER A 115 7.96 -3.14 -6.65
C SER A 115 9.13 -4.10 -6.83
N ILE A 116 10.37 -3.60 -6.83
CA ILE A 116 11.59 -4.41 -6.94
C ILE A 116 11.72 -5.38 -5.76
N LYS A 117 11.49 -4.90 -4.53
CA LYS A 117 11.55 -5.75 -3.33
C LYS A 117 10.45 -6.80 -3.31
N PHE A 118 9.25 -6.45 -3.77
CA PHE A 118 8.15 -7.40 -3.96
C PHE A 118 8.51 -8.52 -4.93
N GLU A 119 9.02 -8.17 -6.11
CA GLU A 119 9.41 -9.15 -7.13
C GLU A 119 10.49 -10.09 -6.59
N ALA A 120 11.54 -9.54 -5.97
CA ALA A 120 12.62 -10.33 -5.40
C ALA A 120 12.12 -11.35 -4.37
N HIS A 121 11.27 -10.94 -3.43
CA HIS A 121 10.73 -11.84 -2.41
C HIS A 121 9.72 -12.84 -2.99
N ALA A 122 8.94 -12.45 -3.99
CA ALA A 122 8.02 -13.37 -4.66
C ALA A 122 8.79 -14.49 -5.38
N LEU A 123 9.91 -14.16 -6.04
CA LEU A 123 10.79 -15.15 -6.68
C LEU A 123 11.50 -16.03 -5.66
N GLU A 124 12.03 -15.46 -4.58
CA GLU A 124 12.67 -16.22 -3.50
C GLU A 124 11.68 -17.20 -2.86
N LEU A 125 10.48 -16.74 -2.50
CA LEU A 125 9.44 -17.58 -1.93
C LEU A 125 9.02 -18.70 -2.89
N ARG A 126 8.90 -18.40 -4.18
CA ARG A 126 8.62 -19.41 -5.21
C ARG A 126 9.74 -20.45 -5.30
N SER A 127 11.01 -20.03 -5.18
CA SER A 127 12.15 -20.93 -5.13
C SER A 127 12.14 -21.82 -3.88
N ILE A 128 11.77 -21.28 -2.72
CA ILE A 128 11.69 -22.04 -1.47
C ILE A 128 10.57 -23.07 -1.56
N LEU A 129 9.39 -22.70 -2.07
CA LEU A 129 8.22 -23.57 -2.15
C LEU A 129 8.29 -24.59 -3.30
N GLY A 130 9.07 -24.31 -4.34
CA GLY A 130 9.04 -25.05 -5.59
C GLY A 130 7.84 -24.69 -6.46
N ASP A 131 7.79 -25.22 -7.69
CA ASP A 131 6.85 -24.75 -8.71
C ASP A 131 5.38 -24.99 -8.36
N GLU A 132 5.05 -26.17 -7.84
CA GLU A 132 3.68 -26.58 -7.53
C GLU A 132 3.14 -25.84 -6.30
N LYS A 133 3.83 -25.94 -5.16
CA LYS A 133 3.43 -25.27 -3.91
C LYS A 133 3.56 -23.75 -4.00
N GLY A 134 4.52 -23.25 -4.76
CA GLY A 134 4.62 -21.83 -5.10
C GLY A 134 3.39 -21.36 -5.90
N ALA A 135 2.95 -22.11 -6.91
CA ALA A 135 1.72 -21.78 -7.64
C ALA A 135 0.48 -21.77 -6.73
N GLU A 136 0.34 -22.80 -5.90
CA GLU A 136 -0.75 -22.94 -4.93
C GLU A 136 -0.79 -21.75 -3.95
N PHE A 137 0.35 -21.35 -3.41
CA PHE A 137 0.48 -20.17 -2.53
C PHE A 137 -0.10 -18.91 -3.18
N PHE A 138 0.35 -18.57 -4.40
CA PHE A 138 -0.09 -17.35 -5.09
C PHE A 138 -1.57 -17.42 -5.51
N GLN A 139 -2.11 -18.61 -5.81
CA GLN A 139 -3.54 -18.79 -6.05
C GLN A 139 -4.37 -18.54 -4.78
N LEU A 140 -3.93 -19.06 -3.63
CA LEU A 140 -4.57 -18.81 -2.34
C LEU A 140 -4.51 -17.33 -1.96
N MET A 141 -3.38 -16.66 -2.19
CA MET A 141 -3.27 -15.20 -2.02
C MET A 141 -4.27 -14.46 -2.90
N HIS A 142 -4.31 -14.76 -4.20
CA HIS A 142 -5.21 -14.11 -5.15
C HIS A 142 -6.68 -14.31 -4.77
N ALA A 143 -7.06 -15.53 -4.34
CA ALA A 143 -8.42 -15.82 -3.89
C ALA A 143 -8.82 -15.01 -2.65
N ARG A 144 -7.88 -14.79 -1.70
CA ARG A 144 -8.12 -13.95 -0.53
C ARG A 144 -8.27 -12.48 -0.89
N LEU A 145 -7.40 -11.95 -1.76
CA LEU A 145 -7.51 -10.57 -2.26
C LEU A 145 -8.86 -10.30 -2.94
N LYS A 146 -9.35 -11.25 -3.73
CA LYS A 146 -10.67 -11.15 -4.37
C LYS A 146 -11.80 -11.09 -3.34
N LYS A 147 -11.79 -11.95 -2.30
CA LYS A 147 -12.79 -11.95 -1.23
C LYS A 147 -12.83 -10.64 -0.43
N THR A 148 -11.69 -10.00 -0.23
CA THR A 148 -11.61 -8.70 0.46
C THR A 148 -12.21 -7.59 -0.39
N ARG A 149 -12.01 -7.63 -1.72
CA ARG A 149 -12.60 -6.65 -2.64
C ARG A 149 -14.13 -6.76 -2.69
N ASP A 150 -14.66 -7.97 -2.85
CA ASP A 150 -16.10 -8.20 -2.98
C ASP A 150 -16.91 -7.94 -1.68
N LYS A 151 -16.23 -7.74 -0.53
CA LYS A 151 -16.86 -7.33 0.74
C LYS A 151 -16.98 -5.81 0.94
N ASN A 152 -16.26 -5.04 0.13
CA ASN A 152 -16.23 -3.57 0.21
C ASN A 152 -17.08 -2.91 -0.90
N ASP A 153 -17.70 -3.72 -1.77
CA ASP A 153 -18.74 -3.32 -2.74
C ASP A 153 -20.13 -3.61 -2.18
#